data_AF-A0A821RKM8-F1
#
_entry.id   AF-A0A821RKM8-F1
#
_cell.length_a   1.000
_cell.length_b   1.000
_cell.length_c   1.000
_cell.angle_alpha   90.00
_cell.angle_beta   90.00
_cell.angle_gamma   90.00
#
_symmetry.space_group_name_H-M   'P 1'
#
loop_
_entity.id
_entity.type
_entity.pdbx_description
1 polymer ?
#
loop_
_entity_poly.entity_id
_entity_poly.type
_entity_poly.pdbx_seq_one_letter_code
_entity_poly.pdbx_strand_id
1 'polypeptide(L)' 'ADCSSILIIESITPQLQGLYTFYVENIYGRATTQTIVIVKTANTDDSTQGK' A
#
# COMPACT_ATOMS: atom_id res chain seq x y z
N ALA A 1 19.20 20.29 2.14
CA ALA A 1 17.80 20.19 1.71
C ALA A 1 17.44 18.73 1.80
N ASP A 2 16.47 18.39 2.62
CA ASP A 2 16.03 17.00 2.77
C ASP A 2 15.09 16.66 1.62
N CYS A 3 15.51 15.75 0.74
CA CYS A 3 14.70 15.32 -0.39
C CYS A 3 13.68 14.26 0.08
N SER A 4 12.43 14.66 0.29
CA SER A 4 11.32 13.74 0.60
C SER A 4 10.28 13.73 -0.51
N SER A 5 9.76 12.54 -0.83
CA SER A 5 8.62 12.34 -1.71
C SER A 5 7.60 11.44 -1.01
N ILE A 6 6.31 11.70 -1.19
CA ILE A 6 5.22 11.00 -0.51
C ILE A 6 4.23 10.50 -1.56
N LEU A 7 3.87 9.22 -1.48
CA LEU A 7 2.77 8.64 -2.26
C LEU A 7 1.51 8.61 -1.40
N ILE A 8 0.46 9.32 -1.83
CA ILE A 8 -0.87 9.30 -1.21
C ILE A 8 -1.79 8.48 -2.11
N ILE A 9 -2.46 7.48 -1.54
CA ILE A 9 -3.44 6.64 -2.24
C ILE A 9 -4.82 6.96 -1.69
N GLU A 10 -5.60 7.71 -2.46
CA GLU A 10 -6.97 8.03 -2.12
C GLU A 10 -7.91 6.88 -2.49
N SER A 11 -9.01 6.72 -1.75
CA SER A 11 -10.04 5.72 -2.01
C SER A 11 -9.49 4.29 -2.15
N ILE A 12 -8.78 3.81 -1.13
CA ILE A 12 -8.13 2.50 -1.17
C ILE A 12 -9.13 1.35 -1.41
N THR A 13 -8.82 0.49 -2.39
CA THR A 13 -9.62 -0.70 -2.74
C THR A 13 -8.77 -1.97 -2.64
N PRO A 14 -9.39 -3.17 -2.56
CA PRO A 14 -8.64 -4.43 -2.50
C PRO A 14 -7.71 -4.67 -3.70
N GLN A 15 -7.99 -4.08 -4.86
CA GLN A 15 -7.14 -4.19 -6.04
C GLN A 15 -5.82 -3.41 -5.90
N LEU A 16 -5.74 -2.47 -4.95
CA LEU A 16 -4.54 -1.70 -4.63
C LEU A 16 -3.65 -2.37 -3.59
N GLN A 17 -4.01 -3.56 -3.10
CA GLN A 17 -3.10 -4.33 -2.25
C GLN A 17 -1.87 -4.79 -3.07
N GLY A 18 -0.72 -4.90 -2.43
CA GLY A 18 0.48 -5.38 -3.09
C GLY A 18 1.79 -4.86 -2.51
N LEU A 19 2.88 -5.13 -3.23
CA LEU A 19 4.23 -4.69 -2.88
C LEU A 19 4.52 -3.33 -3.51
N TYR A 20 4.68 -2.31 -2.67
CA TYR A 20 5.07 -0.97 -3.08
C TYR A 20 6.58 -0.83 -2.98
N THR A 21 7.22 -0.46 -4.07
CA THR A 21 8.68 -0.27 -4.14
C THR A 21 9.02 1.20 -4.33
N PHE A 22 9.94 1.70 -3.51
CA PHE A 22 10.45 3.06 -3.58
C PHE A 22 11.90 3.03 -4.03
N TYR A 23 12.22 3.88 -5.01
CA TYR A 23 13.56 4.06 -5.53
C TYR A 23 14.00 5.50 -5.30
N VAL A 24 15.20 5.67 -4.75
CA VAL A 24 15.87 6.97 -4.66
C VAL A 24 17.20 6.84 -5.39
N GLU A 25 17.43 7.71 -6.36
CA GLU A 25 18.60 7.64 -7.24
C GLU A 25 19.29 9.00 -7.33
N ASN A 26 20.62 8.96 -7.41
CA ASN A 26 21.45 10.09 -7.75
C ASN A 26 22.58 9.64 -8.70
N ILE A 27 23.48 10.56 -9.05
CA ILE A 27 24.60 10.27 -9.96
C ILE A 27 25.59 9.21 -9.44
N TYR A 28 25.53 8.85 -8.16
CA TYR A 28 26.43 7.89 -7.51
C TYR A 28 25.80 6.51 -7.31
N GLY A 29 24.48 6.37 -7.49
CA GLY A 29 23.80 5.09 -7.35
C GLY A 29 22.34 5.20 -6.93
N ARG A 30 21.79 4.07 -6.50
CA ARG A 30 20.37 3.90 -6.17
C ARG A 30 20.18 3.15 -4.85
N ALA A 31 19.26 3.65 -4.03
CA ALA A 31 18.72 2.95 -2.87
C ALA A 31 17.29 2.49 -3.17
N THR A 32 16.93 1.32 -2.63
CA THR A 32 15.60 0.71 -2.81
C THR A 32 15.05 0.30 -1.46
N THR A 33 13.76 0.57 -1.23
CA THR A 33 13.01 0.01 -0.10
C THR A 33 11.64 -0.45 -0.56
N GLN A 34 11.01 -1.34 0.21
CA GLN A 34 9.74 -1.94 -0.12
C GLN A 34 8.82 -2.01 1.10
N THR A 35 7.52 -1.91 0.85
CA THR A 35 6.48 -2.14 1.87
C THR A 35 5.31 -2.90 1.27
N ILE A 36 4.70 -3.77 2.06
CA ILE A 36 3.50 -4.52 1.64
C ILE A 36 2.28 -3.79 2.17
N VAL A 37 1.37 -3.44 1.26
CA VAL A 37 0.06 -2.89 1.59
C VAL A 37 -0.97 -4.01 1.54
N ILE A 38 -1.65 -4.24 2.66
CA ILE A 38 -2.74 -5.23 2.78
C ILE A 38 -4.04 -4.47 3.03
N VAL A 39 -5.02 -4.66 2.13
CA VAL A 39 -6.34 -4.04 2.25
C VAL A 39 -7.32 -5.10 2.72
N LYS A 40 -7.88 -4.92 3.92
CA LYS A 40 -8.90 -5.80 4.47
C LYS A 40 -10.27 -5.18 4.24
N THR A 41 -11.15 -5.90 3.54
CA THR A 41 -12.58 -5.59 3.52
C THR A 41 -13.23 -6.17 4.77
N ALA A 42 -14.16 -5.43 5.37
CA ALA A 42 -15.11 -6.05 6.27
C ALA A 42 -15.97 -6.98 5.42
N ASN A 43 -15.63 -8.27 5.40
CA ASN A 43 -16.61 -9.26 4.98
C ASN A 43 -17.69 -9.21 6.06
N THR A 44 -18.80 -8.56 5.76
CA THR A 44 -20.03 -8.78 6.52
C THR A 44 -20.45 -10.20 6.15
N ASP A 45 -19.87 -11.18 6.85
CA ASP A 45 -20.45 -12.51 6.92
C ASP A 45 -21.79 -12.34 7.63
N ASP A 46 -22.83 -11.98 6.87
CA ASP A 46 -24.22 -11.96 7.30
C ASP A 46 -24.63 -13.41 7.62
N SER A 47 -24.19 -13.84 8.80
CA SER A 47 -24.61 -15.05 9.45
C SER A 47 -25.95 -14.78 10.14
N THR A 48 -26.96 -14.48 9.31
CA THR A 48 -28.36 -14.48 9.73
C THR A 48 -29.13 -15.57 8.99
N GLN A 49 -28.82 -16.85 9.29
CA GLN A 49 -29.87 -17.86 9.31
C GLN A 49 -30.22 -18.11 10.77
N GLY A 50 -31.25 -17.40 11.21
CA GLY A 50 -31.90 -17.60 12.50
C GLY A 50 -32.47 -19.01 12.62
N LYS A 51 -32.37 -19.49 13.85
CA LYS A 51 -32.95 -20.70 14.46
C LYS A 51 -34.37 -21.04 13.98
#